data_AF-A0A7W1DSU4-F1
#
_entry.id   AF-A0A7W1DSU4-F1
#
_cell.length_a   1.000
_cell.length_b   1.000
_cell.length_c   1.000
_cell.angle_alpha   90.00
_cell.angle_beta   90.00
_cell.angle_gamma   90.00
#
_symmetry.space_group_name_H-M   'P 1'
#
loop_
_entity.id
_entity.type
_entity.pdbx_description
1 polymer ?
#
loop_
_entity_poly.entity_id
_entity_poly.type
_entity_poly.pdbx_seq_one_letter_code
_entity_poly.pdbx_strand_id
1 'polypeptide(L)'
;MAHLNETQLLDALDGRIDPVAAVHVASCAACSGRVGELRSVLQTIEAADQDTVPEPSPLFWEQFPARVSRAIDATPDAAGWFSVWRWWGSVATAAVVILILVLPLRREAAAPAPGVPGGNAPLVASTELVSITPENLDDDEAWAMVRAVAEATDYDEVQESGLSPRAGSLERAAMELSEDERAELARLIEQDARLIKQQLNRTGDSVP
;
A
#
# COMPACT_ATOMS: atom_id res chain seq x y z
N MET A 1 -11.17 -34.98 10.34
CA MET A 1 -11.07 -33.79 11.22
C MET A 1 -9.94 -32.93 10.67
N ALA A 2 -10.15 -31.62 10.49
CA ALA A 2 -9.14 -30.74 9.92
C ALA A 2 -8.16 -30.29 11.02
N HIS A 3 -6.86 -30.31 10.71
CA HIS A 3 -5.80 -29.74 11.56
C HIS A 3 -5.62 -28.25 11.26
N LEU A 4 -4.92 -27.54 12.15
CA LEU A 4 -4.52 -26.14 11.90
C LEU A 4 -3.62 -26.05 10.65
N ASN A 5 -3.83 -25.00 9.87
CA ASN A 5 -2.89 -24.60 8.82
C ASN A 5 -1.68 -23.86 9.41
N GLU A 6 -0.69 -23.55 8.57
CA GLU A 6 0.56 -22.92 8.99
C GLU A 6 0.34 -21.55 9.65
N THR A 7 -0.47 -20.69 9.06
CA THR A 7 -0.79 -19.37 9.61
C THR A 7 -1.41 -19.47 11.01
N GLN A 8 -2.33 -20.41 11.20
CA GLN A 8 -2.96 -20.66 12.49
C GLN A 8 -1.98 -21.21 13.54
N LEU A 9 -0.97 -22.00 13.12
CA LEU A 9 0.10 -22.46 14.01
C LEU A 9 1.00 -21.30 14.45
N LEU A 10 1.32 -20.38 13.54
CA LEU A 10 2.09 -19.17 13.86
C LEU A 10 1.31 -18.23 14.78
N ASP A 11 0.02 -18.00 14.50
CA ASP A 11 -0.85 -17.21 15.40
C ASP A 11 -0.94 -17.85 16.80
N ALA A 12 -0.86 -19.18 16.91
CA ALA A 12 -0.79 -19.88 18.20
C ALA A 12 0.52 -19.63 18.96
N LEU A 13 1.64 -19.44 18.25
CA LEU A 13 2.92 -19.07 18.88
C LEU A 13 2.89 -17.63 19.37
N ASP A 14 2.32 -16.73 18.58
CA ASP A 14 2.21 -15.30 18.88
C ASP A 14 1.14 -14.97 19.95
N GLY A 15 0.38 -15.98 20.41
CA GLY A 15 -0.73 -15.78 21.34
C GLY A 15 -1.97 -15.09 20.73
N ARG A 16 -2.09 -15.10 19.39
CA ARG A 16 -3.17 -14.46 18.61
C ARG A 16 -4.20 -15.47 18.06
N ILE A 17 -4.17 -16.71 18.51
CA ILE A 17 -5.06 -17.78 18.04
C ILE A 17 -6.54 -17.53 18.41
N ASP A 18 -7.43 -17.84 17.47
CA ASP A 18 -8.88 -17.85 17.69
C ASP A 18 -9.28 -18.85 18.80
N PRO A 19 -10.29 -18.54 19.65
CA PRO A 19 -10.70 -19.41 20.75
C PRO A 19 -11.08 -20.85 20.33
N VAL A 20 -11.69 -21.04 19.15
CA VAL A 20 -12.07 -22.38 18.66
C VAL A 20 -10.82 -23.18 18.29
N ALA A 21 -9.86 -22.53 17.63
CA ALA A 21 -8.58 -23.15 17.30
C ALA A 21 -7.76 -23.44 18.57
N ALA A 22 -7.84 -22.61 19.61
CA ALA A 22 -7.20 -22.86 20.90
C ALA A 22 -7.74 -24.13 21.59
N VAL A 23 -9.07 -24.32 21.59
CA VAL A 23 -9.71 -25.55 22.07
C VAL A 23 -9.27 -26.77 21.25
N HIS A 24 -9.12 -26.62 19.93
CA HIS A 24 -8.59 -27.68 19.08
C HIS A 24 -7.14 -28.04 19.43
N VAL A 25 -6.25 -27.06 19.60
CA VAL A 25 -4.86 -27.31 20.02
C VAL A 25 -4.80 -28.03 21.37
N ALA A 26 -5.67 -27.66 22.31
CA ALA A 26 -5.75 -28.33 23.62
C ALA A 26 -6.25 -29.78 23.57
N SER A 27 -7.01 -30.15 22.53
CA SER A 27 -7.62 -31.50 22.39
C SER A 27 -6.96 -32.38 21.33
N CYS A 28 -6.19 -31.81 20.41
CA CYS A 28 -5.53 -32.53 19.31
C CYS A 28 -4.02 -32.66 19.56
N ALA A 29 -3.57 -33.87 19.88
CA ALA A 29 -2.15 -34.17 20.16
C ALA A 29 -1.20 -33.80 19.01
N ALA A 30 -1.65 -33.91 17.75
CA ALA A 30 -0.84 -33.54 16.59
C ALA A 30 -0.61 -32.03 16.51
N CYS A 31 -1.65 -31.23 16.74
CA CYS A 31 -1.55 -29.77 16.72
C CYS A 31 -0.80 -29.24 17.94
N SER A 32 -1.03 -29.78 19.14
CA SER A 32 -0.25 -29.43 20.33
C SER A 32 1.23 -29.77 20.16
N GLY A 33 1.55 -30.90 19.54
CA GLY A 33 2.91 -31.33 19.24
C GLY A 33 3.65 -30.34 18.33
N ARG A 34 3.02 -29.94 17.22
CA ARG A 34 3.58 -28.96 16.28
C ARG A 34 3.83 -27.60 16.91
N VAL A 35 2.86 -27.08 17.69
CA VAL A 35 3.04 -25.81 18.42
C VAL A 35 4.16 -25.92 19.45
N GLY A 36 4.29 -27.07 20.12
CA GLY A 36 5.38 -27.35 21.05
C GLY A 36 6.76 -27.36 20.38
N GLU A 37 6.88 -28.01 19.22
CA GLU A 37 8.10 -28.06 18.42
C GLU A 37 8.54 -26.66 17.99
N LEU A 38 7.64 -25.86 17.41
CA LEU A 38 7.96 -24.48 17.01
C LEU A 38 8.35 -23.61 18.21
N ARG A 39 7.69 -23.76 19.36
CA ARG A 39 8.07 -23.06 20.59
C ARG A 39 9.47 -23.45 21.07
N SER A 40 9.86 -24.72 20.94
CA SER A 40 11.20 -25.18 21.32
C SER A 40 12.31 -24.59 20.44
N VAL A 41 12.03 -24.38 19.15
CA VAL A 41 12.94 -23.69 18.22
C VAL A 41 13.12 -22.24 18.66
N LEU A 42 12.03 -21.52 18.95
CA LEU A 42 12.10 -20.13 19.42
C LEU A 42 12.88 -20.02 20.74
N GLN A 43 12.66 -20.91 21.69
CA GLN A 43 13.42 -20.96 22.95
C GLN A 43 14.92 -21.22 22.71
N THR A 44 15.26 -22.03 21.73
CA THR A 44 16.67 -22.30 21.38
C THR A 44 17.35 -21.05 20.81
N ILE A 45 16.63 -20.30 19.95
CA ILE A 45 17.12 -19.04 19.38
C ILE A 45 17.29 -17.99 20.48
N GLU A 46 16.28 -17.82 21.33
CA GLU A 46 16.32 -16.85 22.44
C GLU A 46 17.44 -17.17 23.43
N ALA A 47 17.64 -18.45 23.77
CA ALA A 47 18.75 -18.87 24.62
C ALA A 47 20.13 -18.63 23.99
N ALA A 48 20.23 -18.69 22.66
CA ALA A 48 21.47 -18.36 21.96
C ALA A 48 21.71 -16.84 21.90
N ASP A 49 20.65 -16.04 21.80
CA ASP A 49 20.73 -14.59 21.63
C ASP A 49 21.27 -13.88 22.89
N GLN A 50 20.91 -14.37 24.08
CA GLN A 50 21.22 -13.73 25.36
C GLN A 50 22.73 -13.61 25.69
N ASP A 51 23.57 -14.52 25.18
CA ASP A 51 25.02 -14.51 25.44
C ASP A 51 25.88 -14.27 24.18
N THR A 52 25.29 -14.25 22.99
CA THR A 52 26.08 -14.36 21.73
C THR A 52 26.02 -13.12 20.84
N VAL A 53 25.10 -12.17 21.06
CA VAL A 53 25.05 -10.94 20.27
C VAL A 53 25.87 -9.84 20.96
N PRO A 54 27.10 -9.54 20.50
CA PRO A 54 27.86 -8.44 21.06
C PRO A 54 27.12 -7.13 20.80
N GLU A 55 27.05 -6.27 21.82
CA GLU A 55 26.51 -4.93 21.67
C GLU A 55 27.26 -4.21 20.54
N PRO A 56 26.56 -3.58 19.58
CA PRO A 56 27.23 -2.87 18.52
C PRO A 56 28.12 -1.77 19.13
N SER A 57 29.34 -1.62 18.61
CA SER A 57 30.24 -0.57 19.07
C SER A 57 29.52 0.80 19.04
N PRO A 58 29.78 1.74 19.97
CA PRO A 58 29.13 3.05 19.96
C PRO A 58 29.27 3.80 18.63
N LEU A 59 30.38 3.60 17.93
CA LEU A 59 30.65 4.18 16.60
C LEU A 59 29.81 3.56 15.47
N PHE A 60 29.20 2.39 15.69
CA PHE A 60 28.29 1.77 14.71
C PHE A 60 27.14 2.72 14.38
N TRP A 61 26.53 3.33 15.41
CA TRP A 61 25.39 4.22 15.23
C TRP A 61 25.75 5.54 14.55
N GLU A 62 26.97 6.04 14.77
CA GLU A 62 27.47 7.22 14.06
C GLU A 62 27.75 6.92 12.57
N GLN A 63 28.25 5.72 12.27
CA GLN A 63 28.64 5.35 10.91
C GLN A 63 27.51 4.74 10.09
N PHE A 64 26.49 4.17 10.73
CA PHE A 64 25.38 3.49 10.07
C PHE A 64 24.60 4.42 9.13
N PRO A 65 24.16 5.63 9.54
CA PRO A 65 23.48 6.57 8.65
C PRO A 65 24.33 6.95 7.44
N ALA A 66 25.63 7.19 7.65
CA ALA A 66 26.56 7.53 6.58
C ALA A 66 26.78 6.36 5.60
N ARG A 67 26.71 5.11 6.06
CA ARG A 67 26.78 3.91 5.20
C ARG A 67 25.50 3.71 4.42
N VAL A 68 24.34 3.90 5.06
CA VAL A 68 23.03 3.83 4.39
C VAL A 68 22.90 4.91 3.33
N SER A 69 23.22 6.17 3.64
CA SER A 69 23.22 7.28 2.67
C SER A 69 24.12 6.94 1.48
N ARG A 70 25.38 6.54 1.73
CA ARG A 70 26.28 6.14 0.65
C ARG A 70 25.79 4.96 -0.17
N ALA A 71 25.09 4.00 0.43
CA ALA A 71 24.50 2.88 -0.30
C ALA A 71 23.32 3.34 -1.17
N ILE A 72 22.49 4.26 -0.69
CA ILE A 72 21.42 4.90 -1.46
C ILE A 72 22.02 5.71 -2.61
N ASP A 73 23.02 6.56 -2.33
CA ASP A 73 23.68 7.42 -3.32
C ASP A 73 24.49 6.62 -4.36
N ALA A 74 25.07 5.48 -3.96
CA ALA A 74 25.78 4.56 -4.85
C ALA A 74 24.85 3.62 -5.61
N THR A 75 23.56 3.58 -5.27
CA THR A 75 22.58 2.90 -6.11
C THR A 75 22.51 3.72 -7.40
N PRO A 76 22.88 3.15 -8.57
CA PRO A 76 22.86 3.89 -9.82
C PRO A 76 21.48 4.51 -9.98
N ASP A 77 21.47 5.81 -10.26
CA ASP A 77 20.27 6.62 -10.39
C ASP A 77 19.16 5.81 -11.04
N ALA A 78 18.24 5.33 -10.19
CA ALA A 78 16.90 4.99 -10.61
C ALA A 78 16.13 6.30 -10.86
N ALA A 79 16.81 7.33 -11.41
CA ALA A 79 16.25 8.60 -11.85
C ALA A 79 15.13 8.39 -12.87
N GLY A 80 15.04 7.19 -13.48
CA GLY A 80 13.85 6.73 -14.19
C GLY A 80 12.70 6.32 -13.26
N TRP A 81 12.94 5.48 -12.25
CA TRP A 81 11.89 4.89 -11.41
C TRP A 81 11.26 5.90 -10.42
N PHE A 82 12.05 6.68 -9.68
CA PHE A 82 11.52 7.63 -8.69
C PHE A 82 10.90 8.87 -9.33
N SER A 83 11.37 9.28 -10.51
CA SER A 83 10.74 10.34 -11.31
C SER A 83 9.38 9.88 -11.86
N VAL A 84 9.28 8.61 -12.30
CA VAL A 84 8.02 7.98 -12.69
C VAL A 84 7.09 7.84 -11.48
N TRP A 85 7.58 7.47 -10.29
CA TRP A 85 6.75 7.39 -9.08
C TRP A 85 6.26 8.78 -8.60
N ARG A 86 7.09 9.83 -8.69
CA ARG A 86 6.66 11.21 -8.38
C ARG A 86 5.60 11.73 -9.37
N TRP A 87 5.60 11.22 -10.61
CA TRP A 87 4.54 11.49 -11.59
C TRP A 87 3.29 10.62 -11.35
N TRP A 88 3.45 9.39 -10.85
CA TRP A 88 2.35 8.48 -10.52
C TRP A 88 1.68 8.81 -9.18
N GLY A 89 2.33 9.55 -8.28
CA GLY A 89 1.68 10.08 -7.06
C GLY A 89 0.47 10.97 -7.38
N SER A 90 0.50 11.66 -8.52
CA SER A 90 -0.63 12.46 -9.03
C SER A 90 -1.72 11.61 -9.69
N VAL A 91 -1.41 10.40 -10.16
CA VAL A 91 -2.37 9.49 -10.81
C VAL A 91 -3.02 8.55 -9.80
N ALA A 92 -2.27 8.08 -8.80
CA ALA A 92 -2.79 7.21 -7.74
C ALA A 92 -3.76 7.95 -6.81
N THR A 93 -3.54 9.24 -6.55
CA THR A 93 -4.50 10.10 -5.83
C THR A 93 -5.80 10.26 -6.61
N ALA A 94 -5.76 10.45 -7.93
CA ALA A 94 -6.95 10.48 -8.77
C ALA A 94 -7.71 9.14 -8.75
N ALA A 95 -7.02 7.99 -8.79
CA ALA A 95 -7.67 6.68 -8.73
C ALA A 95 -8.35 6.41 -7.38
N VAL A 96 -7.73 6.80 -6.26
CA VAL A 96 -8.34 6.68 -4.91
C VAL A 96 -9.52 7.63 -4.75
N VAL A 97 -9.44 8.87 -5.26
CA VAL A 97 -10.54 9.83 -5.25
C VAL A 97 -11.71 9.35 -6.14
N ILE A 98 -11.43 8.80 -7.32
CA ILE A 98 -12.43 8.18 -8.20
C ILE A 98 -13.08 6.96 -7.51
N LEU A 99 -12.29 6.12 -6.83
CA LEU A 99 -12.81 4.97 -6.09
C LEU A 99 -13.73 5.41 -4.94
N ILE A 100 -13.34 6.43 -4.17
CA ILE A 100 -14.14 7.00 -3.07
C ILE A 100 -15.42 7.68 -3.59
N LEU A 101 -15.40 8.33 -4.76
CA LEU A 101 -16.57 8.96 -5.39
C LEU A 101 -17.51 7.97 -6.09
N VAL A 102 -17.00 6.87 -6.65
CA VAL A 102 -17.82 5.88 -7.39
C VAL A 102 -18.49 4.86 -6.46
N LEU A 103 -17.92 4.58 -5.29
CA LEU A 103 -18.51 3.65 -4.31
C LEU A 103 -19.91 4.04 -3.79
N PRO A 104 -20.25 5.30 -3.47
CA PRO A 104 -21.60 5.66 -3.07
C PRO A 104 -22.62 5.54 -4.21
N LEU A 105 -22.22 5.85 -5.46
CA LEU A 105 -23.11 5.79 -6.63
C LEU A 105 -23.51 4.35 -7.01
N ARG A 106 -22.66 3.35 -6.72
CA ARG A 106 -23.02 1.94 -6.94
C ARG A 106 -23.96 1.36 -5.89
N ARG A 107 -24.05 1.95 -4.70
CA ARG A 107 -25.02 1.53 -3.68
C ARG A 107 -26.44 1.99 -4.01
N GLU A 108 -26.61 3.06 -4.76
CA GLU A 108 -27.92 3.59 -5.15
C GLU A 108 -28.52 2.89 -6.38
N ALA A 109 -27.68 2.25 -7.22
CA ALA A 109 -28.13 1.50 -8.39
C ALA A 109 -28.74 0.12 -8.06
N ALA A 110 -28.70 -0.32 -6.80
CA ALA A 110 -29.21 -1.62 -6.34
C ALA A 110 -30.43 -1.50 -5.40
N ALA A 111 -31.26 -0.46 -5.57
CA ALA A 111 -32.55 -0.34 -4.87
C ALA A 111 -33.71 -0.45 -5.88
N PRO A 112 -34.68 -1.38 -5.69
CA PRO A 112 -35.89 -1.40 -6.50
C PRO A 112 -36.81 -0.24 -6.09
N ALA A 113 -37.24 0.54 -7.08
CA ALA A 113 -38.07 1.73 -6.94
C ALA A 113 -39.46 1.44 -6.32
N PRO A 114 -40.04 2.46 -5.65
CA PRO A 114 -41.43 2.80 -5.94
C PRO A 114 -41.68 4.32 -6.07
N GLY A 115 -42.48 4.71 -7.07
CA GLY A 115 -43.51 5.76 -7.00
C GLY A 115 -43.11 7.24 -6.84
N VAL A 116 -43.09 7.96 -7.97
CA VAL A 116 -43.15 9.42 -8.28
C VAL A 116 -44.29 10.18 -7.51
N PRO A 117 -44.41 11.56 -7.43
CA PRO A 117 -43.62 12.71 -7.97
C PRO A 117 -43.27 13.87 -6.99
N GLY A 118 -42.34 14.74 -7.43
CA GLY A 118 -42.56 16.20 -7.35
C GLY A 118 -41.58 16.99 -6.48
N GLY A 119 -40.65 17.69 -7.12
CA GLY A 119 -39.82 18.71 -6.46
C GLY A 119 -38.68 19.15 -7.35
N ASN A 120 -38.83 20.33 -7.97
CA ASN A 120 -37.80 20.96 -8.78
C ASN A 120 -36.57 21.26 -7.90
N ALA A 121 -35.45 20.60 -8.16
CA ALA A 121 -34.13 20.99 -7.67
C ALA A 121 -33.24 21.30 -8.88
N PRO A 122 -32.39 22.34 -8.81
CA PRO A 122 -31.70 22.86 -9.98
C PRO A 122 -30.76 21.79 -10.55
N LEU A 123 -30.79 21.65 -11.88
CA LEU A 123 -29.74 20.99 -12.64
C LEU A 123 -28.42 21.67 -12.29
N VAL A 124 -27.65 21.07 -11.39
CA VAL A 124 -26.22 21.35 -11.28
C VAL A 124 -25.66 20.90 -12.62
N ALA A 125 -25.18 21.86 -13.39
CA ALA A 125 -24.58 21.63 -14.68
C ALA A 125 -23.56 20.50 -14.56
N SER A 126 -23.71 19.49 -15.42
CA SER A 126 -22.70 18.45 -15.59
C SER A 126 -21.36 19.14 -15.83
N THR A 127 -20.47 19.06 -14.86
CA THR A 127 -19.08 19.51 -15.01
C THR A 127 -18.50 18.69 -16.15
N GLU A 128 -18.22 19.39 -17.25
CA GLU A 128 -17.51 18.87 -18.40
C GLU A 128 -16.23 18.22 -17.87
N LEU A 129 -16.01 16.93 -18.17
CA LEU A 129 -14.75 16.24 -17.83
C LEU A 129 -13.64 16.90 -18.64
N VAL A 130 -13.06 17.96 -18.09
CA VAL A 130 -11.87 18.60 -18.63
C VAL A 130 -10.72 17.61 -18.49
N SER A 131 -10.10 17.30 -19.62
CA SER A 131 -8.91 16.45 -19.69
C SER A 131 -7.79 17.13 -18.89
N ILE A 132 -7.41 16.55 -17.76
CA ILE A 132 -6.36 17.07 -16.90
C ILE A 132 -5.01 16.92 -17.63
N THR A 133 -4.47 18.03 -18.12
CA THR A 133 -3.10 18.14 -18.63
C THR A 133 -2.20 18.84 -17.60
N PRO A 134 -0.87 18.65 -17.64
CA PRO A 134 0.04 19.28 -16.68
C PRO A 134 -0.07 20.81 -16.62
N GLU A 135 -0.41 21.47 -17.73
CA GLU A 135 -0.64 22.92 -17.79
C GLU A 135 -1.95 23.37 -17.13
N ASN A 136 -2.91 22.46 -16.90
CA ASN A 136 -4.22 22.77 -16.32
C ASN A 136 -4.30 22.44 -14.82
N LEU A 137 -3.24 21.84 -14.25
CA LEU A 137 -3.17 21.48 -12.83
C LEU A 137 -2.89 22.69 -11.91
N ASP A 138 -2.21 23.71 -12.45
CA ASP A 138 -1.88 24.91 -11.68
C ASP A 138 -3.08 25.86 -11.55
N ASP A 139 -3.94 25.91 -12.58
CA ASP A 139 -5.12 26.76 -12.66
C ASP A 139 -6.42 26.11 -12.13
N ASP A 140 -6.41 24.81 -11.81
CA ASP A 140 -7.58 24.11 -11.29
C ASP A 140 -7.78 24.40 -9.79
N GLU A 141 -8.90 25.06 -9.47
CA GLU A 141 -9.33 25.42 -8.12
C GLU A 141 -9.40 24.20 -7.18
N ALA A 142 -9.77 23.02 -7.71
CA ALA A 142 -9.80 21.78 -6.93
C ALA A 142 -8.38 21.34 -6.52
N TRP A 143 -7.40 21.47 -7.43
CA TRP A 143 -6.01 21.14 -7.14
C TRP A 143 -5.32 22.18 -6.25
N ALA A 144 -5.73 23.45 -6.35
CA ALA A 144 -5.27 24.50 -5.43
C ALA A 144 -5.67 24.18 -3.98
N MET A 145 -6.89 23.69 -3.74
CA MET A 145 -7.32 23.24 -2.41
C MET A 145 -6.51 22.04 -1.91
N VAL A 146 -6.26 21.04 -2.78
CA VAL A 146 -5.44 19.87 -2.42
C VAL A 146 -4.01 20.27 -2.07
N ARG A 147 -3.40 21.19 -2.83
CA ARG A 147 -2.07 21.74 -2.52
C ARG A 147 -2.05 22.49 -1.20
N ALA A 148 -3.03 23.35 -0.95
CA ALA A 148 -3.13 24.08 0.32
C ALA A 148 -3.29 23.13 1.52
N VAL A 149 -4.08 22.05 1.37
CA VAL A 149 -4.21 21.03 2.41
C VAL A 149 -2.91 20.23 2.56
N ALA A 150 -2.27 19.83 1.46
CA ALA A 150 -1.02 19.08 1.50
C ALA A 150 0.12 19.90 2.13
N GLU A 151 0.19 21.19 1.87
CA GLU A 151 1.18 22.11 2.46
C GLU A 151 0.88 22.39 3.95
N ALA A 152 -0.40 22.41 4.33
CA ALA A 152 -0.82 22.54 5.73
C ALA A 152 -0.71 21.22 6.52
N THR A 153 -0.53 20.09 5.84
CA THR A 153 -0.45 18.78 6.48
C THR A 153 0.99 18.50 6.89
N ASP A 154 1.24 18.43 8.18
CA ASP A 154 2.53 17.97 8.71
C ASP A 154 2.62 16.44 8.52
N TYR A 155 3.57 16.02 7.70
CA TYR A 155 3.76 14.61 7.37
C TYR A 155 4.19 13.80 8.60
N ASP A 156 4.89 14.41 9.55
CA ASP A 156 5.33 13.77 10.78
C ASP A 156 4.11 13.53 11.71
N GLU A 157 3.16 14.46 11.79
CA GLU A 157 1.92 14.30 12.55
C GLU A 157 0.99 13.23 11.96
N VAL A 158 0.90 13.13 10.63
CA VAL A 158 0.15 12.06 9.95
C VAL A 158 0.79 10.68 10.19
N GLN A 159 2.11 10.64 10.30
CA GLN A 159 2.85 9.43 10.61
C GLN A 159 2.64 9.00 12.08
N GLU A 160 2.69 9.95 13.02
CA GLU A 160 2.44 9.70 14.45
C GLU A 160 0.99 9.30 14.75
N SER A 161 0.02 9.86 14.02
CA SER A 161 -1.39 9.47 14.10
C SER A 161 -1.70 8.10 13.48
N GLY A 162 -0.71 7.44 12.88
CA GLY A 162 -0.85 6.10 12.31
C GLY A 162 -1.65 6.06 11.00
N LEU A 163 -1.86 7.22 10.37
CA LEU A 163 -2.59 7.36 9.10
C LEU A 163 -1.68 7.17 7.88
N SER A 164 -0.36 7.16 8.07
CA SER A 164 0.60 6.80 7.02
C SER A 164 0.60 5.28 6.74
N PRO A 165 0.73 4.85 5.47
CA PRO A 165 0.98 3.45 5.15
C PRO A 165 2.21 2.93 5.90
N ARG A 166 2.05 1.89 6.72
CA ARG A 166 3.16 1.30 7.48
C ARG A 166 4.20 0.75 6.51
N ALA A 167 5.49 0.86 6.84
CA ALA A 167 6.54 0.16 6.09
C ALA A 167 6.18 -1.34 5.98
N GLY A 168 6.24 -1.92 4.77
CA GLY A 168 5.80 -3.30 4.52
C GLY A 168 4.32 -3.45 4.13
N SER A 169 3.51 -2.38 4.15
CA SER A 169 2.08 -2.47 3.80
C SER A 169 1.85 -2.74 2.32
N LEU A 170 2.68 -2.16 1.44
CA LEU A 170 2.64 -2.42 0.00
C LEU A 170 3.04 -3.87 -0.31
N GLU A 171 4.09 -4.37 0.33
CA GLU A 171 4.56 -5.74 0.18
C GLU A 171 3.52 -6.75 0.68
N ARG A 172 2.84 -6.43 1.79
CA ARG A 172 1.73 -7.24 2.30
C ARG A 172 0.54 -7.24 1.34
N ALA A 173 0.12 -6.06 0.84
CA ALA A 173 -0.94 -5.97 -0.14
C ALA A 173 -0.59 -6.73 -1.43
N ALA A 174 0.66 -6.69 -1.88
CA ALA A 174 1.13 -7.45 -3.03
C ALA A 174 1.12 -8.97 -2.79
N MET A 175 1.36 -9.43 -1.56
CA MET A 175 1.25 -10.84 -1.17
C MET A 175 -0.20 -11.32 -1.04
N GLU A 176 -1.14 -10.41 -0.74
CA GLU A 176 -2.58 -10.73 -0.66
C GLU A 176 -3.24 -10.86 -2.04
N LEU A 177 -2.63 -10.34 -3.10
CA LEU A 177 -3.12 -10.51 -4.47
C LEU A 177 -3.06 -11.98 -4.90
N SER A 178 -4.15 -12.46 -5.50
CA SER A 178 -4.18 -13.76 -6.17
C SER A 178 -3.23 -13.81 -7.37
N GLU A 179 -2.96 -15.01 -7.90
CA GLU A 179 -2.11 -15.16 -9.09
C GLU A 179 -2.71 -14.44 -10.31
N ASP A 180 -4.04 -14.52 -10.48
CA ASP A 180 -4.76 -13.84 -11.57
C ASP A 180 -4.67 -12.32 -11.44
N GLU A 181 -4.83 -11.79 -10.22
CA GLU A 181 -4.72 -10.34 -9.96
C GLU A 181 -3.27 -9.84 -10.12
N ARG A 182 -2.27 -10.64 -9.73
CA ARG A 182 -0.86 -10.32 -10.00
C ARG A 182 -0.54 -10.32 -11.49
N ALA A 183 -1.09 -11.26 -12.24
CA ALA A 183 -0.95 -11.29 -13.70
C ALA A 183 -1.59 -10.07 -14.37
N GLU A 184 -2.77 -9.65 -13.91
CA GLU A 184 -3.43 -8.46 -14.46
C GLU A 184 -2.71 -7.16 -14.06
N LEU A 185 -2.22 -7.06 -12.82
CA LEU A 185 -1.40 -5.93 -12.39
C LEU A 185 -0.12 -5.82 -13.23
N ALA A 186 0.56 -6.94 -13.49
CA ALA A 186 1.74 -6.96 -14.36
C ALA A 186 1.40 -6.51 -15.80
N ARG A 187 0.26 -6.95 -16.33
CA ARG A 187 -0.23 -6.55 -17.66
C ARG A 187 -0.49 -5.04 -17.74
N LEU A 188 -1.11 -4.47 -16.71
CA LEU A 188 -1.38 -3.03 -16.63
C LEU A 188 -0.09 -2.21 -16.55
N ILE A 189 0.85 -2.61 -15.70
CA ILE A 189 2.16 -1.93 -15.59
C ILE A 189 2.91 -1.96 -16.93
N GLU A 190 2.89 -3.08 -17.65
CA GLU A 190 3.54 -3.18 -18.96
C GLU A 190 2.83 -2.32 -20.02
N GLN A 191 1.51 -2.25 -19.97
CA GLN A 191 0.73 -1.37 -20.83
C GLN A 191 1.07 0.11 -20.59
N ASP A 192 1.15 0.53 -19.34
CA ASP A 192 1.48 1.91 -18.98
C ASP A 192 2.92 2.27 -19.34
N ALA A 193 3.87 1.36 -19.09
CA ALA A 193 5.27 1.55 -19.50
C ALA A 193 5.39 1.75 -21.03
N ARG A 194 4.58 1.03 -21.83
CA ARG A 194 4.52 1.21 -23.29
C ARG A 194 3.96 2.59 -23.66
N LEU A 195 2.89 3.04 -23.00
CA LEU A 195 2.29 4.35 -23.26
C LEU A 195 3.26 5.49 -22.93
N ILE A 196 3.96 5.41 -21.79
CA ILE A 196 4.98 6.38 -21.38
C ILE A 196 6.09 6.47 -22.43
N LYS A 197 6.59 5.31 -22.89
CA LYS A 197 7.63 5.28 -23.93
C LYS A 197 7.17 5.93 -25.24
N GLN A 198 5.91 5.76 -25.62
CA GLN A 198 5.34 6.41 -26.81
C GLN A 198 5.20 7.93 -26.63
N GLN A 199 4.81 8.39 -25.44
CA GLN A 199 4.73 9.83 -25.14
C GLN A 199 6.11 10.49 -25.18
N LEU A 200 7.12 9.85 -24.58
CA LEU A 200 8.50 10.37 -24.60
C LEU A 200 9.07 10.47 -26.02
N ASN A 201 8.82 9.47 -26.87
CA ASN A 201 9.22 9.53 -28.28
C ASN A 201 8.50 10.65 -29.04
N ARG A 202 7.23 10.91 -28.72
CA ARG A 202 6.45 11.98 -29.34
C ARG A 202 6.93 13.38 -28.96
N THR A 203 7.39 13.57 -27.73
CA THR A 203 7.94 14.85 -27.26
C THR A 203 9.38 15.08 -27.73
N GLY A 204 10.16 14.02 -27.94
CA GLY A 204 11.54 14.10 -28.43
C GLY A 204 11.68 14.59 -29.88
N ASP A 205 10.69 14.33 -30.74
CA ASP A 205 10.68 14.76 -32.14
C ASP A 205 10.20 16.22 -32.34
N SER A 206 9.88 16.94 -31.27
CA SER A 206 9.30 18.29 -31.31
C SER A 206 10.25 19.43 -30.93
N VAL A 207 11.57 19.21 -30.97
CA VAL A 207 12.57 20.27 -30.80
C VAL A 207 13.13 20.66 -32.18
N PRO A 208 12.80 21.85 -32.73
CA PRO A 208 13.46 22.40 -33.92
C PRO A 208 14.89 22.88 -33.62
#